data_AF-A0A534PV05-F1
#
_entry.id   AF-A0A534PV05-F1
#
_cell.length_a   1.000
_cell.length_b   1.000
_cell.length_c   1.000
_cell.angle_alpha   90.00
_cell.angle_beta   90.00
_cell.angle_gamma   90.00
#
_symmetry.space_group_name_H-M   'P 1'
#
loop_
_entity.id
_entity.type
_entity.pdbx_description
1 polymer ?
#
loop_
_entity_poly.entity_id
_entity_poly.type
_entity_poly.pdbx_seq_one_letter_code
_entity_poly.pdbx_strand_id
1 'polypeptide(L)'
;MDLVSSQPRSRLHRRKQETRARILEAAVELFGEVGFDATKVSDVCERADVARQTFFNHFPAKGDLLAELYRAGGDFISTTLDSAYERGATTRERLALFFRDAVAAAIEVGPLNRDLIAHVLHSRP
;
A
#
# COMPACT_ATOMS: atom_id res chain seq x y z
N MET A 1 -2.18 -39.71 2.12
CA MET A 1 -2.83 -38.71 1.24
C MET A 1 -3.95 -38.12 2.06
N ASP A 2 -3.68 -37.05 2.81
CA ASP A 2 -4.70 -36.33 3.56
C ASP A 2 -4.83 -34.92 3.02
N LEU A 3 -6.08 -34.58 2.72
CA LEU A 3 -6.50 -33.36 2.06
C LEU A 3 -6.06 -32.14 2.87
N VAL A 4 -5.44 -31.18 2.19
CA VAL A 4 -5.39 -29.79 2.64
C VAL A 4 -6.83 -29.29 2.76
N SER A 5 -7.36 -29.36 3.98
CA SER A 5 -8.64 -28.75 4.34
C SER A 5 -8.49 -27.24 4.30
N SER A 6 -8.91 -26.63 3.19
CA SER A 6 -9.09 -25.20 3.05
C SER A 6 -10.31 -24.77 3.88
N GLN A 7 -10.10 -24.54 5.18
CA GLN A 7 -11.11 -23.89 6.02
C GLN A 7 -11.45 -22.51 5.41
N PRO A 8 -12.73 -22.18 5.18
CA PRO A 8 -13.11 -20.85 4.72
C PRO A 8 -12.68 -19.83 5.77
N ARG A 9 -11.86 -18.86 5.36
CA ARG A 9 -11.38 -17.76 6.24
C ARG A 9 -12.56 -17.23 7.07
N SER A 10 -12.45 -17.32 8.40
CA SER A 10 -13.57 -17.02 9.31
C SER A 10 -14.15 -15.63 9.04
N ARG A 11 -15.46 -15.43 9.28
CA ARG A 11 -16.13 -14.11 9.10
C ARG A 11 -15.39 -12.96 9.80
N LEU A 12 -14.75 -13.27 10.94
CA LEU A 12 -13.92 -12.34 11.70
C LEU A 12 -12.66 -11.94 10.92
N HIS A 13 -11.97 -12.89 10.29
CA HIS A 13 -10.81 -12.60 9.45
C HIS A 13 -11.18 -11.70 8.27
N ARG A 14 -12.31 -11.97 7.60
CA ARG A 14 -12.78 -11.15 6.49
C ARG A 14 -13.08 -9.70 6.92
N ARG A 15 -13.82 -9.52 8.02
CA ARG A 15 -14.09 -8.19 8.59
C ARG A 15 -12.82 -7.44 8.98
N LYS A 16 -11.83 -8.15 9.51
CA LYS A 16 -10.52 -7.56 9.82
C LYS A 16 -9.84 -7.04 8.56
N GLN A 17 -9.88 -7.78 7.45
CA GLN A 17 -9.30 -7.32 6.18
C GLN A 17 -10.09 -6.17 5.57
N GLU A 18 -11.42 -6.22 5.58
CA GLU A 18 -12.28 -5.14 5.08
C GLU A 18 -12.02 -3.82 5.83
N THR A 19 -11.95 -3.86 7.16
CA THR A 19 -11.59 -2.67 7.97
C THR A 19 -10.19 -2.16 7.65
N ARG A 20 -9.22 -3.07 7.48
CA ARG A 20 -7.85 -2.69 7.13
C ARG A 20 -7.79 -1.99 5.76
N ALA A 21 -8.55 -2.49 4.78
CA ALA A 21 -8.62 -1.90 3.44
C ALA A 21 -9.22 -0.49 3.48
N ARG A 22 -10.35 -0.29 4.18
CA ARG A 22 -10.95 1.05 4.33
C ARG A 22 -10.00 2.08 4.95
N ILE A 23 -9.20 1.66 5.93
CA ILE A 23 -8.20 2.54 6.56
C ILE A 23 -7.11 2.94 5.55
N LEU A 24 -6.63 2.00 4.72
CA LEU A 24 -5.61 2.29 3.70
C LEU A 24 -6.15 3.18 2.57
N GLU A 25 -7.38 2.94 2.12
CA GLU A 25 -8.06 3.75 1.11
C GLU A 25 -8.20 5.20 1.57
N ALA A 26 -8.75 5.41 2.78
CA ALA A 26 -8.84 6.72 3.40
C ALA A 26 -7.47 7.42 3.55
N ALA A 27 -6.42 6.64 3.86
CA ALA A 27 -5.07 7.17 3.98
C ALA A 27 -4.53 7.64 2.62
N VAL A 28 -4.69 6.85 1.55
CA VAL A 28 -4.25 7.21 0.19
C VAL A 28 -4.92 8.50 -0.27
N GLU A 29 -6.23 8.63 -0.08
CA GLU A 29 -6.98 9.83 -0.43
C GLU A 29 -6.46 11.06 0.32
N LEU A 30 -6.42 11.01 1.65
CA LEU A 30 -5.95 12.12 2.49
C LEU A 30 -4.51 12.52 2.20
N PHE A 31 -3.65 11.53 1.99
CA PHE A 31 -2.26 11.74 1.62
C PHE A 31 -2.13 12.44 0.26
N GLY A 32 -2.99 12.12 -0.70
CA GLY A 32 -3.07 12.81 -2.00
C GLY A 32 -3.64 14.23 -1.89
N GLU A 33 -4.61 14.45 -1.00
CA GLU A 33 -5.30 15.74 -0.81
C GLU A 33 -4.44 16.77 -0.07
N VAL A 34 -3.84 16.38 1.07
CA VAL A 34 -3.18 17.32 2.00
C VAL A 34 -1.72 16.96 2.31
N GLY A 35 -1.22 15.82 1.81
CA GLY A 35 0.13 15.33 2.09
C GLY A 35 0.22 14.46 3.35
N PHE A 36 1.31 13.71 3.48
CA PHE A 36 1.49 12.78 4.60
C PHE A 36 1.61 13.52 5.92
N ASP A 37 2.43 14.57 5.98
CA ASP A 37 2.73 15.29 7.22
C ASP A 37 1.49 15.99 7.80
N ALA A 38 0.68 16.63 6.95
CA ALA A 38 -0.52 17.34 7.36
C ALA A 38 -1.67 16.40 7.77
N THR A 39 -1.69 15.16 7.27
CA THR A 39 -2.72 14.18 7.59
C THR A 39 -2.64 13.74 9.06
N LYS A 40 -3.75 13.84 9.79
CA LYS A 40 -3.84 13.32 11.17
C LYS A 40 -4.51 11.96 11.19
N VAL A 41 -4.15 11.14 12.18
CA VAL A 41 -4.81 9.84 12.43
C VAL A 41 -6.32 9.99 12.65
N SER A 42 -6.76 11.10 13.27
CA SER A 42 -8.19 11.40 13.45
C SER A 42 -8.94 11.48 12.12
N ASP A 43 -8.34 12.13 11.14
CA ASP A 43 -8.97 12.43 9.85
C ASP A 43 -9.12 11.12 9.05
N VAL A 44 -8.10 10.25 9.13
CA VAL A 44 -8.16 8.89 8.57
C VAL A 44 -9.23 8.06 9.25
N CYS A 45 -9.35 8.13 10.59
CA CYS A 45 -10.39 7.40 11.33
C CYS A 45 -11.80 7.85 10.94
N GLU A 46 -12.00 9.17 10.80
CA GLU A 46 -13.27 9.76 10.38
C GLU A 46 -13.63 9.32 8.97
N ARG A 47 -12.70 9.42 8.01
CA ARG A 47 -12.93 9.02 6.62
C ARG A 47 -13.18 7.53 6.45
N ALA A 48 -12.43 6.69 7.16
CA ALA A 48 -12.58 5.24 7.11
C ALA A 48 -13.80 4.72 7.91
N ASP A 49 -14.51 5.59 8.63
CA ASP A 49 -15.59 5.24 9.56
C ASP A 49 -15.16 4.15 10.55
N VAL A 50 -14.12 4.46 11.34
CA VAL A 50 -13.58 3.58 12.38
C VAL A 50 -13.25 4.36 13.65
N ALA A 51 -13.37 3.68 14.80
CA ALA A 51 -12.87 4.22 16.06
C ALA A 51 -11.33 4.32 16.06
N ARG A 52 -10.77 5.30 16.76
CA ARG A 52 -9.32 5.49 16.93
C ARG A 52 -8.61 4.23 17.46
N GLN A 53 -9.23 3.51 18.39
CA GLN A 53 -8.66 2.26 18.90
C GLN A 53 -8.63 1.16 17.83
N THR A 54 -9.66 1.10 16.97
CA THR A 54 -9.66 0.20 15.82
C THR A 54 -8.51 0.51 14.88
N PHE A 55 -8.26 1.79 14.57
CA PHE A 55 -7.10 2.19 13.78
C PHE A 55 -5.79 1.64 14.36
N PHE A 56 -5.52 1.89 15.64
CA PHE A 56 -4.27 1.45 16.27
C PHE A 56 -4.14 -0.07 16.42
N ASN A 57 -5.26 -0.82 16.43
CA ASN A 57 -5.24 -2.28 16.36
C ASN A 57 -4.76 -2.81 15.00
N HIS A 58 -4.86 -2.00 13.94
CA HIS A 58 -4.43 -2.34 12.58
C HIS A 58 -3.08 -1.72 12.22
N PHE A 59 -2.85 -0.48 12.65
CA PHE A 59 -1.68 0.34 12.33
C PHE A 59 -1.20 1.07 13.60
N PRO A 60 -0.16 0.55 14.27
CA PRO A 60 0.37 1.14 15.51
C PRO A 60 0.77 2.62 15.39
N ALA A 61 1.18 3.07 14.21
CA ALA A 61 1.55 4.45 13.90
C ALA A 61 1.04 4.88 12.51
N LYS A 62 0.93 6.20 12.28
CA LYS A 62 0.61 6.77 10.95
C LYS A 62 1.62 6.31 9.88
N GLY A 63 2.89 6.19 10.25
CA GLY A 63 3.95 5.71 9.36
C GLY A 63 3.74 4.29 8.84
N ASP A 64 3.01 3.44 9.58
CA ASP A 64 2.73 2.07 9.14
C ASP A 64 1.78 2.02 7.93
N LEU A 65 0.96 3.07 7.73
CA LEU A 65 0.17 3.21 6.51
C LEU A 65 1.09 3.41 5.30
N LEU A 66 2.06 4.31 5.44
CA LEU A 66 3.01 4.61 4.38
C LEU A 66 3.88 3.38 4.07
N ALA A 67 4.37 2.70 5.11
CA ALA A 67 5.10 1.43 5.00
C ALA A 67 4.33 0.37 4.20
N GLU A 68 3.05 0.21 4.49
CA GLU A 68 2.20 -0.76 3.79
C GLU A 68 1.95 -0.38 2.33
N LEU A 69 1.73 0.92 2.05
CA LEU A 69 1.54 1.41 0.69
C LEU A 69 2.81 1.19 -0.16
N TYR A 70 4.02 1.36 0.39
CA TYR A 70 5.25 1.00 -0.31
C TYR A 70 5.33 -0.48 -0.62
N ARG A 71 5.00 -1.34 0.35
CA ARG A 71 5.05 -2.78 0.17
C ARG A 71 4.12 -3.20 -0.96
N ALA A 72 2.88 -2.71 -0.95
CA ALA A 72 1.90 -2.99 -1.99
C ALA A 72 2.37 -2.53 -3.38
N GLY A 73 2.94 -1.32 -3.49
CA GLY A 73 3.49 -0.83 -4.76
C GLY A 73 4.71 -1.62 -5.24
N GLY A 74 5.63 -1.97 -4.33
CA GLY A 74 6.80 -2.78 -4.63
C GLY A 74 6.44 -4.18 -5.11
N ASP A 75 5.49 -4.83 -4.45
CA ASP A 75 4.98 -6.16 -4.82
C ASP A 75 4.33 -6.13 -6.21
N PHE A 76 3.59 -5.07 -6.54
CA PHE A 76 2.99 -4.89 -7.88
C PHE A 76 4.06 -4.77 -8.97
N ILE A 77 5.09 -3.95 -8.73
CA ILE A 77 6.21 -3.79 -9.67
C ILE A 77 6.96 -5.11 -9.83
N SER A 78 7.29 -5.80 -8.73
CA SER A 78 7.99 -7.10 -8.79
C SER A 78 7.20 -8.11 -9.60
N THR A 79 5.91 -8.26 -9.30
CA THR A 79 5.02 -9.19 -10.01
C THR A 79 4.98 -8.90 -11.51
N THR A 80 4.91 -7.61 -11.88
CA THR A 80 4.88 -7.21 -13.30
C THR A 80 6.19 -7.52 -14.01
N LEU A 81 7.32 -7.27 -13.36
CA LEU A 81 8.66 -7.57 -13.90
C LEU A 81 8.93 -9.07 -14.01
N ASP A 82 8.54 -9.85 -13.01
CA ASP A 82 8.66 -11.31 -13.00
C ASP A 82 7.84 -11.91 -14.13
N SER A 83 6.58 -11.47 -14.27
CA SER A 83 5.70 -11.92 -15.35
C SER A 83 6.23 -11.53 -16.73
N ALA A 84 6.85 -10.35 -16.87
CA ALA A 84 7.50 -9.94 -18.12
C ALA A 84 8.73 -10.82 -18.43
N TYR A 85 9.54 -11.13 -17.41
CA TYR A 85 10.68 -12.02 -17.56
C TYR A 85 10.27 -13.43 -18.00
N GLU A 86 9.23 -14.00 -17.39
CA GLU A 86 8.69 -15.32 -17.75
C GLU A 86 8.18 -15.36 -19.20
N ARG A 87 7.68 -14.24 -19.73
CA ARG A 87 7.28 -14.09 -21.14
C ARG A 87 8.45 -13.85 -22.10
N GLY A 88 9.69 -13.92 -21.62
CA GLY A 88 10.89 -13.72 -22.44
C GLY A 88 11.21 -12.26 -22.75
N ALA A 89 10.67 -11.30 -21.98
CA ALA A 89 10.99 -9.90 -22.17
C ALA A 89 12.48 -9.63 -21.94
N THR A 90 13.06 -8.86 -22.86
CA THR A 90 14.44 -8.38 -22.75
C THR A 90 14.61 -7.46 -21.54
N THR A 91 15.86 -7.27 -21.10
CA THR A 91 16.18 -6.30 -20.04
C THR A 91 15.70 -4.88 -20.38
N ARG A 92 15.77 -4.48 -21.66
CA ARG A 92 15.28 -3.18 -22.11
C ARG A 92 13.76 -3.05 -21.89
N GLU A 93 12.99 -4.06 -22.27
CA GLU A 93 11.54 -4.06 -22.11
C GLU A 93 11.13 -4.05 -20.63
N ARG A 94 11.84 -4.81 -19.79
CA ARG A 94 11.62 -4.80 -18.34
C ARG A 94 11.95 -3.45 -17.70
N LEU A 95 13.06 -2.81 -18.09
CA LEU A 95 13.38 -1.45 -17.64
C LEU A 95 12.30 -0.44 -18.10
N ALA A 96 11.82 -0.56 -19.34
CA ALA A 96 10.76 0.31 -19.84
C ALA A 96 9.44 0.11 -19.08
N LEU A 97 9.09 -1.13 -18.71
CA LEU A 97 7.94 -1.44 -17.86
C LEU A 97 8.11 -0.86 -16.46
N PHE A 98 9.26 -1.09 -15.82
CA PHE A 98 9.57 -0.52 -14.50
C PHE A 98 9.38 1.00 -14.48
N PHE A 99 10.00 1.72 -15.43
CA PHE A 99 9.87 3.18 -15.46
C PHE A 99 8.44 3.62 -15.79
N ARG A 100 7.73 2.94 -16.69
CA ARG A 100 6.33 3.25 -16.98
C ARG A 100 5.46 3.12 -15.74
N ASP A 101 5.58 2.00 -15.03
CA ASP A 101 4.73 1.68 -13.89
C ASP A 101 5.11 2.51 -12.67
N ALA A 102 6.41 2.74 -12.45
CA ALA A 102 6.89 3.65 -11.42
C ALA A 102 6.45 5.10 -11.68
N VAL A 103 6.45 5.56 -12.93
CA VAL A 103 5.97 6.90 -13.30
C VAL A 103 4.44 6.99 -13.22
N ALA A 104 3.70 5.95 -13.62
CA ALA A 104 2.25 5.91 -13.46
C ALA A 104 1.86 5.97 -11.97
N ALA A 105 2.48 5.15 -11.13
CA ALA A 105 2.31 5.20 -9.68
C ALA A 105 2.72 6.57 -9.11
N ALA A 106 3.79 7.18 -9.63
CA ALA A 106 4.23 8.51 -9.23
C ALA A 106 3.22 9.63 -9.57
N ILE A 107 2.49 9.50 -10.67
CA ILE A 107 1.51 10.48 -11.15
C ILE A 107 0.15 10.29 -10.44
N GLU A 108 -0.26 9.04 -10.26
CA GLU A 108 -1.56 8.69 -9.66
C GLU A 108 -1.62 9.01 -8.16
N VAL A 109 -0.47 9.01 -7.49
CA VAL A 109 -0.37 9.24 -6.03
C VAL A 109 -0.02 10.71 -5.69
N GLY A 110 0.14 11.58 -6.69
CA GLY A 110 0.19 13.04 -6.49
C GLY A 110 1.28 13.52 -5.48
N PRO A 111 0.99 14.55 -4.64
CA PRO A 111 1.93 15.11 -3.66
C PRO A 111 2.55 14.09 -2.71
N LEU A 112 1.86 12.97 -2.48
CA LEU A 112 2.33 11.90 -1.61
C LEU A 112 3.67 11.32 -2.12
N ASN A 113 3.96 11.38 -3.42
CA ASN A 113 5.21 10.83 -3.96
C ASN A 113 6.48 11.57 -3.46
N ARG A 114 6.36 12.88 -3.15
CA ARG A 114 7.49 13.64 -2.60
C ARG A 114 7.81 13.21 -1.18
N ASP A 115 6.77 13.06 -0.36
CA ASP A 115 6.88 12.57 1.02
C ASP A 115 7.27 11.08 1.02
N LEU A 116 6.82 10.32 0.01
CA LEU A 116 7.16 8.91 -0.17
C LEU A 116 8.67 8.74 -0.42
N ILE A 117 9.19 9.44 -1.43
CA ILE A 117 10.63 9.37 -1.76
C ILE A 117 11.47 9.92 -0.59
N ALA A 118 11.03 10.99 0.06
CA ALA A 118 11.72 11.52 1.23
C ALA A 118 11.74 10.50 2.39
N HIS A 119 10.63 9.85 2.73
CA HIS A 119 10.60 8.94 3.86
C HIS A 119 11.44 7.66 3.61
N VAL A 120 11.46 7.13 2.38
CA VAL A 120 12.33 5.99 2.00
C VAL A 120 13.81 6.35 2.05
N LEU A 121 14.17 7.55 1.61
CA LEU A 121 15.58 7.97 1.59
C LEU A 121 16.12 8.34 2.99
N HIS A 122 15.25 8.76 3.91
CA HIS A 122 15.64 9.18 5.27
C HIS A 122 15.44 8.09 6.34
N SER A 123 14.73 7.00 6.04
CA SER A 123 14.68 5.82 6.91
C SER A 123 15.88 4.91 6.62
N ARG A 124 17.01 5.19 7.27
CA ARG A 124 18.12 4.23 7.39
C ARG A 124 17.88 3.32 8.61
N PRO A 125 18.35 2.06 8.56
CA PRO A 125 18.20 1.08 9.65
C PRO A 125 18.86 1.53 10.96
#